data_AF-F2T5E8-F1
#
_entry.id   AF-F2T5E8-F1
#
_cell.length_a   1.000
_cell.length_b   1.000
_cell.length_c   1.000
_cell.angle_alpha   90.00
_cell.angle_beta   90.00
_cell.angle_gamma   90.00
#
_symmetry.space_group_name_H-M   'P 1'
#
loop_
_entity.id
_entity.type
_entity.pdbx_description
1 polymer ?
#
loop_
_entity_poly.entity_id
_entity_poly.type
_entity_poly.pdbx_seq_one_letter_code
_entity_poly.pdbx_strand_id
1 'polypeptide(L)' 'MSSTSASSISIGSSAALNSSTSTSAESSSKPKPCCVCKDEKASRDDCMLFSKSDDPAEQECRPLVEQYKSCMAGFGFKI' A
#
# COMPACT_ATOMS: atom_id res chain seq x y z
N MET A 1 47.50 -16.25 -14.50
CA MET A 1 46.74 -17.20 -15.37
C MET A 1 45.43 -17.45 -14.63
N SER A 2 44.21 -17.06 -15.00
CA SER A 2 43.58 -16.38 -16.14
C SER A 2 42.19 -15.94 -15.63
N SER A 3 41.82 -14.66 -15.63
CA SER A 3 40.95 -13.98 -16.60
C SER A 3 39.82 -14.83 -17.22
N THR A 4 38.57 -14.54 -16.84
CA THR A 4 37.41 -14.60 -17.76
C THR A 4 36.40 -13.51 -17.39
N SER A 5 36.32 -12.49 -18.24
CA SER A 5 35.16 -11.63 -18.42
C SER A 5 34.22 -12.27 -19.46
N ALA A 6 32.90 -12.19 -19.27
CA ALA A 6 31.95 -12.19 -20.37
C ALA A 6 30.63 -11.58 -19.93
N SER A 7 30.29 -10.47 -20.59
CA SER A 7 29.04 -9.74 -20.54
C SER A 7 27.99 -10.41 -21.44
N SER A 8 26.72 -10.29 -21.05
CA SER A 8 25.54 -10.42 -21.91
C SER A 8 24.35 -9.88 -21.11
N ILE A 9 24.02 -8.58 -21.16
CA ILE A 9 23.21 -7.84 -22.15
C ILE A 9 21.93 -8.56 -22.56
N SER A 10 20.83 -7.78 -22.50
CA SER A 10 19.47 -7.97 -23.02
C SER A 10 18.52 -8.48 -21.92
N ILE A 11 17.37 -7.86 -21.65
CA ILE A 11 16.42 -7.22 -22.58
C ILE A 11 15.71 -6.09 -21.81
N GLY A 12 15.55 -4.92 -22.45
CA GLY A 12 14.76 -3.82 -21.92
C GLY A 12 13.26 -3.98 -22.18
N SER A 13 12.45 -3.39 -21.30
CA SER A 13 11.22 -2.67 -21.66
C SER A 13 10.74 -1.92 -20.42
N SER A 14 10.86 -0.60 -20.41
CA SER A 14 9.74 0.33 -20.66
C SER A 14 8.74 0.37 -19.51
N ALA A 15 8.71 1.49 -18.77
CA ALA A 15 7.55 2.39 -18.76
C ALA A 15 7.61 3.37 -17.58
N ALA A 16 7.39 4.65 -17.94
CA ALA A 16 6.77 5.70 -17.13
C ALA A 16 7.49 6.08 -15.81
N LEU A 17 8.22 7.19 -15.75
CA LEU A 17 7.63 8.53 -15.64
C LEU A 17 6.36 8.53 -14.79
N ASN A 18 6.50 8.72 -13.48
CA ASN A 18 5.50 9.52 -12.77
C ASN A 18 6.21 10.53 -11.88
N SER A 19 6.67 11.60 -12.52
CA SER A 19 6.71 12.91 -11.88
C SER A 19 5.33 13.22 -11.33
N SER A 20 5.26 13.59 -10.06
CA SER A 20 4.35 14.63 -9.56
C SER A 20 4.78 15.04 -8.17
N THR A 21 5.86 15.80 -8.12
CA THR A 21 6.03 16.88 -7.15
C THR A 21 4.96 17.94 -7.41
N SER A 22 4.50 18.57 -6.33
CA SER A 22 3.80 19.87 -6.26
C SER A 22 2.26 19.84 -6.33
N THR A 23 1.60 20.23 -5.23
CA THR A 23 1.09 21.60 -5.06
C THR A 23 -0.02 21.63 -4.00
N SER A 24 0.22 22.46 -2.97
CA SER A 24 -0.79 23.02 -2.09
C SER A 24 -1.73 23.91 -2.90
N ALA A 25 -3.02 23.57 -2.97
CA ALA A 25 -4.12 24.52 -3.23
C ALA A 25 -5.48 23.81 -3.06
N GLU A 26 -6.04 24.01 -1.87
CA GLU A 26 -7.47 24.14 -1.56
C GLU A 26 -8.47 24.15 -2.74
N SER A 27 -9.27 23.09 -2.86
CA SER A 27 -10.70 23.23 -3.21
C SER A 27 -11.48 21.96 -2.87
N SER A 28 -12.43 22.11 -1.95
CA SER A 28 -13.44 21.17 -1.47
C SER A 28 -13.85 20.05 -2.45
N SER A 29 -13.56 18.78 -2.14
CA SER A 29 -14.41 17.61 -2.45
C SER A 29 -13.80 16.28 -1.99
N LYS A 30 -14.26 15.81 -0.83
CA LYS A 30 -14.05 14.48 -0.20
C LYS A 30 -12.58 14.11 0.09
N PRO A 31 -12.21 13.85 1.36
CA PRO A 31 -10.88 13.35 1.69
C PRO A 31 -10.65 12.02 0.96
N LYS A 32 -9.49 11.87 0.32
CA LYS A 32 -9.10 10.60 -0.32
C LYS A 32 -9.10 9.50 0.76
N PRO A 33 -9.55 8.27 0.46
CA PRO A 33 -9.69 7.18 1.45
C PRO A 33 -8.37 6.81 2.14
N CYS A 34 -7.23 7.18 1.56
CA CYS A 34 -5.90 7.01 2.14
C CYS A 34 -5.56 7.97 3.31
N CYS A 35 -6.35 9.01 3.57
CA CYS A 35 -6.05 10.01 4.60
C CYS A 35 -6.86 9.89 5.89
N VAL A 36 -7.83 8.97 5.92
CA VAL A 36 -8.87 8.96 6.96
C VAL A 36 -8.55 7.97 8.08
N CYS A 37 -8.15 6.76 7.70
CA CYS A 37 -7.89 5.65 8.63
C CYS A 37 -6.42 5.20 8.49
N LYS A 38 -5.47 6.14 8.59
CA LYS A 38 -4.05 5.85 8.36
C LYS A 38 -3.48 4.93 9.42
N ASP A 39 -3.80 5.15 10.68
CA ASP A 39 -3.31 4.37 11.82
C ASP A 39 -3.89 2.95 11.82
N GLU A 40 -5.22 2.81 11.62
CA GLU A 40 -5.84 1.49 11.39
C GLU A 40 -5.25 0.76 10.19
N LYS A 41 -5.05 1.47 9.07
CA LYS A 41 -4.45 0.87 7.89
C LYS A 41 -3.03 0.38 8.18
N ALA A 42 -2.22 1.17 8.85
CA ALA A 42 -0.85 0.82 9.20
C ALA A 42 -0.83 -0.40 10.12
N SER A 43 -1.66 -0.43 11.16
CA SER A 43 -1.75 -1.54 12.11
C SER A 43 -2.21 -2.85 11.44
N ARG A 44 -3.17 -2.76 10.51
CA ARG A 44 -3.61 -3.90 9.71
C ARG A 44 -2.53 -4.39 8.76
N ASP A 45 -1.80 -3.48 8.11
CA ASP A 45 -0.68 -3.81 7.22
C ASP A 45 0.46 -4.49 7.97
N ASP A 46 0.81 -3.95 9.15
CA ASP A 46 1.82 -4.49 10.06
C ASP A 46 1.43 -5.92 10.49
N CYS A 47 0.18 -6.11 10.92
CA CYS A 47 -0.32 -7.43 11.27
C CYS A 47 -0.29 -8.41 10.10
N MET A 48 -0.69 -8.00 8.88
CA MET A 48 -0.60 -8.88 7.71
C MET A 48 0.85 -9.22 7.34
N LEU A 49 1.79 -8.28 7.55
CA LEU A 49 3.20 -8.47 7.24
C LEU A 49 3.90 -9.42 8.22
N PHE A 50 3.49 -9.41 9.49
CA PHE A 50 4.10 -10.25 10.54
C PHE A 50 3.38 -11.57 10.79
N SER A 51 2.14 -11.73 10.32
CA SER A 51 1.40 -12.98 10.45
C SER A 51 1.97 -14.07 9.53
N LYS A 52 2.01 -15.31 10.02
CA LYS A 52 2.47 -16.49 9.27
C LYS A 52 1.33 -17.40 8.78
N SER A 53 0.09 -17.00 9.04
CA SER A 53 -1.10 -17.76 8.65
C SER A 53 -1.35 -17.65 7.14
N ASP A 54 -1.99 -18.65 6.55
CA ASP A 54 -2.46 -18.59 5.16
C ASP A 54 -3.50 -17.46 4.94
N ASP A 55 -4.35 -17.20 5.95
CA ASP A 55 -5.40 -16.17 5.90
C ASP A 55 -5.34 -15.24 7.12
N PRO A 56 -4.32 -14.37 7.23
CA PRO A 56 -4.14 -13.51 8.40
C PRO A 56 -5.24 -12.47 8.52
N ALA A 57 -5.84 -12.04 7.40
CA ALA A 57 -6.95 -11.09 7.36
C ALA A 57 -8.22 -11.59 8.07
N GLU A 58 -8.49 -12.89 8.02
CA GLU A 58 -9.73 -13.51 8.53
C GLU A 58 -9.54 -14.13 9.92
N GLN A 59 -8.31 -14.21 10.41
CA GLN A 59 -7.95 -14.82 11.70
C GLN A 59 -7.29 -13.83 12.64
N GLU A 60 -5.97 -13.67 12.54
CA GLU A 60 -5.16 -12.87 13.47
C GLU A 60 -5.43 -11.37 13.34
N CYS A 61 -5.58 -10.88 12.11
CA CYS A 61 -5.76 -9.47 11.79
C CYS A 61 -7.22 -9.08 11.58
N ARG A 62 -8.17 -10.01 11.75
CA ARG A 62 -9.60 -9.75 11.62
C ARG A 62 -10.10 -8.53 12.42
N PRO A 63 -9.73 -8.34 13.71
CA PRO A 63 -10.15 -7.15 14.46
C PRO A 63 -9.61 -5.85 13.84
N LEU A 64 -8.39 -5.86 13.29
CA LEU A 64 -7.77 -4.71 12.65
C LEU A 64 -8.43 -4.37 11.31
N VAL A 65 -8.81 -5.41 10.54
CA VAL A 65 -9.56 -5.26 9.29
C VAL A 65 -10.96 -4.69 9.54
N GLU A 66 -11.67 -5.21 10.54
CA GLU A 66 -12.99 -4.72 10.95
C GLU A 66 -12.93 -3.27 11.44
N GLN A 67 -11.89 -2.90 12.20
CA GLN A 67 -11.66 -1.53 12.66
C GLN A 67 -11.43 -0.57 11.49
N TYR A 68 -10.56 -0.95 10.53
CA TYR A 68 -10.32 -0.16 9.32
C TYR A 68 -11.60 0.03 8.49
N LYS A 69 -12.39 -1.03 8.31
CA LYS A 69 -13.70 -0.99 7.64
C LYS A 69 -14.68 -0.06 8.34
N SER A 70 -14.76 -0.15 9.67
CA SER A 70 -15.64 0.70 10.49
C SER A 70 -15.24 2.16 10.42
N CYS A 71 -13.93 2.44 10.47
CA CYS A 71 -13.41 3.78 10.27
C CYS A 71 -13.82 4.29 8.88
N MET A 72 -13.59 3.57 7.79
CA MET A 72 -13.99 4.03 6.45
C MET A 72 -15.51 4.21 6.27
N ALA A 73 -16.30 3.33 6.89
CA ALA A 73 -17.76 3.42 6.89
C ALA A 73 -18.26 4.70 7.57
N GLY A 74 -17.59 5.17 8.64
CA GLY A 74 -17.89 6.43 9.33
C GLY A 74 -17.73 7.67 8.44
N PHE A 75 -16.90 7.59 7.40
CA PHE A 75 -16.69 8.66 6.43
C PHE A 75 -17.49 8.47 5.14
N GLY A 76 -18.37 7.46 5.09
CA GLY A 76 -19.27 7.20 3.96
C GLY A 76 -18.62 6.40 2.82
N PHE A 77 -17.47 5.76 3.04
CA PHE A 77 -16.82 4.88 2.07
C PHE A 77 -17.16 3.41 2.38
N LYS A 78 -17.82 2.71 1.45
CA LYS A 78 -18.00 1.24 1.53
C LYS A 78 -16.78 0.55 0.90
N ILE A 79 -16.10 -0.31 1.66
CA ILE A 79 -14.91 -1.07 1.24
C ILE A 79 -15.07 -2.57 1.43
#